data_AF-A0A961G645-F1
#
_entry.id   AF-A0A961G645-F1
#
_cell.length_a   1.000
_cell.length_b   1.000
_cell.length_c   1.000
_cell.angle_alpha   90.00
_cell.angle_beta   90.00
_cell.angle_gamma   90.00
#
_symmetry.space_group_name_H-M   'P 1'
#
loop_
_entity.id
_entity.type
_entity.pdbx_description
1 polymer ?
#
loop_
_entity_poly.entity_id
_entity_poly.type
_entity_poly.pdbx_seq_one_letter_code
_entity_poly.pdbx_strand_id
1 'polypeptide(L)'
;MATDEQRLQQKIDKQRDSEARWLQKMLFAAGKAREAREKLADLRGDDLNPLIELDDGTSVPLGKLEEIVEKRVSALMQALGRTIRP
;
A
#
# COMPACT_ATOMS: atom_id res chain seq x y z
N MET A 1 -23.09 -17.45 -22.75
CA MET A 1 -23.40 -16.38 -21.78
C MET A 1 -22.59 -16.65 -20.52
N ALA A 2 -21.89 -15.66 -19.95
CA ALA A 2 -21.17 -15.87 -18.70
C ALA A 2 -22.18 -16.16 -17.58
N THR A 3 -21.91 -17.17 -16.75
CA THR A 3 -22.75 -17.50 -15.59
C THR A 3 -22.68 -16.37 -14.56
N ASP A 4 -23.70 -16.23 -13.72
CA ASP A 4 -23.74 -15.15 -12.72
C ASP A 4 -22.55 -15.22 -11.74
N GLU A 5 -22.04 -16.42 -11.50
CA GLU A 5 -20.80 -16.67 -10.75
C GLU A 5 -19.56 -16.09 -11.44
N GLN A 6 -19.44 -16.25 -12.76
CA GLN A 6 -18.34 -15.63 -13.53
C GLN A 6 -18.43 -14.10 -13.53
N ARG A 7 -19.64 -13.53 -13.57
CA ARG A 7 -19.83 -12.08 -13.47
C ARG A 7 -19.49 -11.53 -12.09
N LEU A 8 -19.83 -12.28 -11.04
CA LEU A 8 -19.47 -11.93 -9.67
C LEU A 8 -17.94 -11.97 -9.48
N GLN A 9 -17.30 -13.04 -9.96
CA GLN A 9 -15.85 -13.17 -9.89
C GLN A 9 -15.13 -12.04 -10.62
N GLN A 10 -15.58 -11.66 -11.81
CA GLN A 10 -15.02 -10.51 -12.54
C GLN A 10 -15.16 -9.18 -11.78
N LYS A 11 -16.27 -8.97 -11.08
CA LYS A 11 -16.45 -7.76 -10.25
C LYS A 11 -15.48 -7.75 -9.07
N ILE A 12 -15.30 -8.89 -8.40
CA ILE A 12 -14.36 -9.04 -7.28
C ILE A 12 -12.94 -8.78 -7.76
N ASP A 13 -12.53 -9.37 -8.88
CA ASP A 13 -11.17 -9.18 -9.42
C ASP A 13 -10.93 -7.74 -9.87
N LYS A 14 -11.94 -7.07 -10.45
CA LYS A 14 -11.85 -5.65 -10.80
C LYS A 14 -11.69 -4.76 -9.57
N GLN A 15 -12.38 -5.07 -8.47
CA GLN A 15 -12.24 -4.35 -7.21
C GLN A 15 -10.84 -4.54 -6.63
N ARG A 16 -10.35 -5.79 -6.57
CA ARG A 16 -8.99 -6.12 -6.10
C ARG A 16 -7.92 -5.43 -6.93
N ASP A 17 -8.07 -5.38 -8.26
CA ASP A 17 -7.12 -4.70 -9.16
C ASP A 17 -7.11 -3.18 -8.93
N SER A 18 -8.30 -2.59 -8.74
CA SER A 18 -8.41 -1.16 -8.41
C SER A 18 -7.76 -0.83 -7.08
N GLU A 19 -8.00 -1.66 -6.05
CA GLU A 19 -7.40 -1.51 -4.72
C GLU A 19 -5.87 -1.65 -4.80
N ALA A 20 -5.36 -2.70 -5.46
CA ALA A 20 -3.93 -2.92 -5.61
C ALA A 20 -3.22 -1.74 -6.29
N ARG A 21 -3.79 -1.21 -7.37
CA ARG A 21 -3.24 -0.04 -8.08
C ARG A 21 -3.23 1.21 -7.21
N TRP A 22 -4.28 1.44 -6.43
CA TRP A 22 -4.35 2.58 -5.53
C TRP A 22 -3.28 2.48 -4.42
N LEU A 23 -3.16 1.31 -3.79
CA LEU A 23 -2.15 1.06 -2.76
C LEU A 23 -0.71 1.14 -3.32
N GLN A 24 -0.45 0.66 -4.53
CA GLN A 24 0.85 0.82 -5.19
C GLN A 24 1.23 2.30 -5.41
N LYS A 25 0.25 3.15 -5.79
CA LYS A 25 0.49 4.60 -5.90
C LYS A 25 0.77 5.22 -4.54
N MET A 26 0.08 4.81 -3.49
CA MET A 26 0.37 5.25 -2.13
C MET A 26 1.80 4.88 -1.71
N LEU A 27 2.23 3.63 -1.94
CA LEU A 27 3.59 3.20 -1.63
C LEU A 27 4.64 3.99 -2.41
N PHE A 28 4.40 4.27 -3.69
CA PHE A 28 5.30 5.11 -4.48
C PHE A 28 5.44 6.52 -3.88
N ALA A 29 4.32 7.16 -3.53
CA ALA A 29 4.34 8.48 -2.91
C ALA A 29 5.00 8.46 -1.52
N ALA A 30 4.72 7.44 -0.72
CA ALA A 30 5.30 7.23 0.60
C ALA A 30 6.83 7.02 0.50
N GLY A 31 7.29 6.22 -0.45
CA GLY A 31 8.72 6.03 -0.75
C GLY A 31 9.41 7.33 -1.15
N LYS A 32 8.79 8.17 -2.00
CA LYS A 32 9.35 9.50 -2.33
C LYS A 32 9.39 10.45 -1.14
N ALA A 33 8.35 10.42 -0.29
CA ALA A 33 8.35 11.19 0.95
C ALA A 33 9.43 10.69 1.92
N ARG A 34 9.65 9.37 2.01
CA ARG A 34 10.73 8.76 2.79
C ARG A 34 12.10 9.20 2.31
N GLU A 35 12.38 9.13 1.01
CA GLU A 35 13.63 9.63 0.42
C GLU A 35 13.89 11.10 0.78
N ALA A 36 12.85 11.94 0.79
CA ALA A 36 12.96 13.35 1.17
C ALA A 36 13.22 13.53 2.67
N ARG A 37 12.55 12.74 3.52
CA ARG A 37 12.73 12.75 4.98
C ARG A 37 14.12 12.27 5.38
N GLU A 38 14.63 11.20 4.77
CA GLU A 38 15.98 10.69 5.01
C GLU A 38 17.03 11.75 4.64
N LYS A 39 16.91 12.40 3.48
CA LYS A 39 17.82 13.51 3.10
C LYS A 39 17.76 14.69 4.07
N LEU A 40 16.58 15.02 4.59
CA LEU A 40 16.42 16.11 5.54
C LEU A 40 16.92 15.73 6.94
N ALA A 41 16.75 14.46 7.33
CA ALA A 41 17.28 13.89 8.55
C ALA A 41 18.81 13.94 8.56
N ASP A 42 19.46 13.58 7.45
CA ASP A 42 20.93 13.67 7.29
C ASP A 42 21.45 15.10 7.47
N LEU A 43 20.68 16.10 7.03
CA LEU A 43 21.05 17.51 7.16
C LEU A 43 20.82 18.07 8.57
N ARG A 44 19.84 17.55 9.31
CA ARG A 44 19.43 18.06 10.63
C ARG A 44 19.95 17.24 11.80
N GLY A 45 20.35 15.99 11.57
CA GLY A 45 20.74 15.04 12.61
C GLY A 45 19.55 14.41 13.37
N ASP A 46 18.32 14.54 12.86
CA ASP A 46 17.10 14.07 13.52
C ASP A 46 16.38 13.02 12.66
N ASP A 47 15.87 11.95 13.28
CA ASP A 47 14.98 11.00 12.59
C ASP A 47 13.61 11.65 12.35
N LEU A 48 13.19 11.68 11.09
CA LEU A 48 11.95 12.30 10.63
C LEU A 48 10.91 11.25 10.23
N ASN A 49 10.62 10.32 11.13
CA ASN A 49 9.54 9.35 10.93
C ASN A 49 8.25 9.79 11.68
N PRO A 50 7.22 10.29 10.97
CA PRO A 50 6.02 10.78 11.63
C PRO A 50 5.18 9.63 12.19
N LEU A 51 4.53 9.90 13.32
CA LEU A 51 3.42 9.09 13.82
C LEU A 51 2.14 9.52 13.11
N ILE A 52 1.38 8.53 12.64
CA ILE A 52 0.06 8.70 12.03
C ILE A 52 -0.97 8.26 13.07
N GLU A 53 -1.91 9.14 13.38
CA GLU A 53 -3.09 8.81 14.18
C GLU A 53 -4.17 8.22 13.26
N LEU A 54 -4.67 7.05 13.63
CA LEU A 54 -5.80 6.40 12.99
C LEU A 54 -7.13 6.83 13.64
N ASP A 55 -8.24 6.64 12.94
CA ASP A 55 -9.58 7.03 13.41
C ASP A 55 -9.99 6.36 14.74
N ASP A 56 -9.36 5.23 15.08
CA ASP A 56 -9.57 4.51 16.34
C ASP A 56 -8.69 5.01 17.50
N GLY A 57 -7.90 6.07 17.28
CA GLY A 57 -6.98 6.65 18.25
C GLY A 57 -5.61 5.94 18.31
N THR A 58 -5.38 4.93 17.48
CA THR A 58 -4.08 4.25 17.42
C THR A 58 -3.05 5.14 16.73
N SER A 59 -1.91 5.37 17.39
CA SER A 59 -0.74 5.99 16.77
C SER A 59 0.20 4.93 16.20
N VAL A 60 0.51 5.01 14.91
CA VAL A 60 1.45 4.10 14.23
C VAL A 60 2.53 4.89 13.50
N PRO A 61 3.81 4.46 13.57
CA PRO A 61 4.85 5.04 12.72
C PRO A 61 4.49 4.86 11.24
N LEU A 62 4.73 5.88 10.42
CA LEU A 62 4.45 5.81 8.98
C LEU A 62 5.16 4.63 8.32
N GLY A 63 6.39 4.33 8.70
CA GLY A 63 7.10 3.13 8.20
C GLY A 63 6.36 1.82 8.49
N LYS A 64 5.62 1.72 9.60
CA LYS A 64 4.79 0.55 9.90
C LYS A 64 3.56 0.45 8.99
N LEU A 65 2.99 1.60 8.65
CA LEU A 65 1.90 1.72 7.69
C LEU A 65 2.34 1.26 6.29
N GLU A 66 3.54 1.67 5.86
CA GLU A 66 4.15 1.23 4.60
C GLU A 66 4.25 -0.31 4.53
N GLU A 67 4.78 -0.96 5.57
CA GLU A 67 4.85 -2.44 5.64
C GLU A 67 3.49 -3.13 5.53
N ILE A 68 2.45 -2.58 6.18
CA ILE A 68 1.09 -3.14 6.15
C ILE A 68 0.52 -3.03 4.74
N VAL A 69 0.70 -1.88 4.10
CA VAL A 69 0.23 -1.62 2.74
C VAL A 69 0.95 -2.53 1.74
N GLU A 70 2.26 -2.73 1.86
CA GLU A 70 3.04 -3.66 1.02
C GLU A 70 2.50 -5.09 1.12
N LYS A 71 2.23 -5.58 2.34
CA LYS A 71 1.64 -6.90 2.56
C LYS A 71 0.27 -7.00 1.91
N ARG A 72 -0.56 -5.96 2.01
CA ARG A 72 -1.89 -5.92 1.39
C ARG A 72 -1.81 -5.95 -0.14
N VAL A 73 -0.93 -5.16 -0.74
CA VAL A 73 -0.69 -5.19 -2.19
C VAL A 73 -0.25 -6.59 -2.63
N SER A 74 0.68 -7.21 -1.91
CA SER A 74 1.17 -8.55 -2.23
C SER A 74 0.05 -9.60 -2.18
N ALA A 75 -0.80 -9.57 -1.14
CA ALA A 75 -1.95 -10.45 -1.02
C ALA A 75 -2.98 -10.24 -2.16
N LEU A 76 -3.27 -8.98 -2.53
CA LEU A 76 -4.19 -8.67 -3.64
C LEU A 76 -3.63 -9.15 -4.98
N MET A 77 -2.34 -8.96 -5.23
CA MET A 77 -1.69 -9.40 -6.48
C MET A 77 -1.69 -10.93 -6.58
N GLN A 78 -1.38 -11.64 -5.49
CA GLN A 78 -1.50 -13.10 -5.43
C GLN A 78 -2.93 -13.57 -5.69
N ALA A 79 -3.94 -12.93 -5.08
CA ALA A 79 -5.35 -13.27 -5.30
C ALA A 79 -5.82 -13.02 -6.74
N LEU A 80 -5.15 -12.13 -7.48
CA LEU A 80 -5.39 -11.86 -8.91
C LEU A 80 -4.59 -12.78 -9.84
N GLY A 81 -3.78 -13.71 -9.31
CA GLY A 81 -2.87 -14.56 -10.09
C GLY A 81 -1.73 -13.77 -10.73
N ARG A 82 -1.44 -12.56 -10.26
CA ARG A 82 -0.35 -11.71 -10.74
C ARG A 82 0.83 -11.83 -9.79
N THR A 83 1.93 -12.41 -10.25
CA THR A 83 3.18 -12.43 -9.49
C THR A 83 3.78 -11.03 -9.48
N ILE A 84 4.12 -10.53 -8.29
CA ILE A 84 5.05 -9.41 -8.15
C ILE A 84 6.41 -9.97 -8.60
N ARG A 85 6.86 -9.59 -9.80
CA ARG A 85 8.21 -9.91 -10.23
C ARG A 85 9.18 -9.07 -9.38
N PRO A 86 10.20 -9.69 -8.76
CA PRO A 86 11.18 -8.97 -7.95
C PRO A 86 11.90 -7.88 -8.75
#